data_AF-A0A1A7XZ78-F1
#
_entry.id   AF-A0A1A7XZ78-F1
#
_cell.length_a   1.000
_cell.length_b   1.000
_cell.length_c   1.000
_cell.angle_alpha   90.00
_cell.angle_beta   90.00
_cell.angle_gamma   90.00
#
_symmetry.space_group_name_H-M   'P 1'
#
loop_
_entity.id
_entity.type
_entity.pdbx_description
1 polymer ?
#
loop_
_entity_poly.entity_id
_entity_poly.type
_entity_poly.pdbx_seq_one_letter_code
_entity_poly.pdbx_strand_id
1 'polypeptide(L)'
;PLVEEIRSLRQLHLNQLIRTSGVVSSCTGVLPQLSMVKYNCNKCNFVLGPFFQSQNQEVKPGSCPECQSQGPFEINMEETVYQNYQRITIQESPGKVAAGRLPRSKDAILLADLVDSCKPGDEIELTGIYHNNYDGSLNTANGFPVFATVILANHITRRDEGVAVAELTDEDVKAIVALSKDERIGERIFASMAPSIYGHEDIK
;
A
#
# COMPACT_ATOMS: atom_id res chain seq x y z
N PRO A 1 -16.93 4.74 -2.16
CA PRO A 1 -18.29 4.16 -2.24
C PRO A 1 -18.37 2.67 -2.65
N LEU A 2 -17.30 2.03 -3.14
CA LEU A 2 -17.27 0.58 -3.44
C LEU A 2 -16.14 -0.09 -2.65
N VAL A 3 -16.36 -1.26 -2.04
CA VAL A 3 -15.30 -2.11 -1.45
C VAL A 3 -15.44 -3.48 -2.09
N GLU A 4 -14.40 -3.93 -2.77
CA GLU A 4 -14.36 -5.24 -3.42
C GLU A 4 -13.59 -6.25 -2.58
N GLU A 5 -14.05 -7.50 -2.59
CA GLU A 5 -13.32 -8.59 -1.95
C GLU A 5 -12.13 -9.03 -2.81
N ILE A 6 -11.04 -9.45 -2.18
CA ILE A 6 -9.83 -9.91 -2.89
C ILE A 6 -10.16 -11.06 -3.85
N ARG A 7 -11.04 -12.00 -3.46
CA ARG A 7 -11.52 -13.07 -4.35
C ARG A 7 -12.36 -12.61 -5.53
N SER A 8 -12.92 -11.40 -5.50
CA SER A 8 -13.81 -10.88 -6.54
C SER A 8 -13.05 -10.17 -7.67
N LEU A 9 -11.76 -9.88 -7.47
CA LEU A 9 -10.91 -9.25 -8.49
C LEU A 9 -10.78 -10.13 -9.74
N ARG A 10 -11.10 -9.56 -10.90
CA ARG A 10 -11.10 -10.23 -12.21
C ARG A 10 -10.38 -9.37 -13.25
N GLN A 11 -10.27 -9.89 -14.47
CA GLN A 11 -9.69 -9.20 -15.62
C GLN A 11 -10.34 -7.83 -15.91
N LEU A 12 -11.62 -7.66 -15.57
CA LEU A 12 -12.34 -6.40 -15.78
C LEU A 12 -11.73 -5.23 -15.00
N HIS A 13 -11.10 -5.53 -13.85
CA HIS A 13 -10.55 -4.52 -12.96
C HIS A 13 -9.11 -4.14 -13.33
N LEU A 14 -8.53 -4.73 -14.39
CA LEU A 14 -7.17 -4.42 -14.82
C LEU A 14 -7.02 -2.94 -15.18
N ASN A 15 -5.98 -2.33 -14.64
CA ASN A 15 -5.63 -0.91 -14.75
C ASN A 15 -6.72 0.05 -14.27
N GLN A 16 -7.63 -0.42 -13.42
CA GLN A 16 -8.66 0.40 -12.79
C GLN A 16 -8.34 0.62 -11.31
N LEU A 17 -8.85 1.73 -10.77
CA LEU A 17 -8.78 2.03 -9.35
C LEU A 17 -9.75 1.13 -8.60
N ILE A 18 -9.23 0.32 -7.69
CA ILE A 18 -9.99 -0.56 -6.82
C ILE A 18 -9.82 -0.17 -5.37
N ARG A 19 -10.78 -0.55 -4.53
CA ARG A 19 -10.66 -0.49 -3.08
C ARG A 19 -10.99 -1.85 -2.52
N THR A 20 -10.06 -2.44 -1.76
CA THR A 20 -10.21 -3.76 -1.17
C THR A 20 -9.83 -3.75 0.29
N SER A 21 -10.27 -4.76 1.05
CA SER A 21 -9.94 -4.89 2.47
C SER A 21 -9.38 -6.27 2.79
N GLY A 22 -8.44 -6.32 3.71
CA GLY A 22 -7.86 -7.57 4.17
C GLY A 22 -6.84 -7.34 5.27
N VAL A 23 -6.23 -8.43 5.71
CA VAL A 23 -5.19 -8.45 6.73
C VAL A 23 -3.83 -8.55 6.06
N VAL A 24 -2.87 -7.75 6.49
CA VAL A 24 -1.49 -7.84 6.01
C VAL A 24 -0.86 -9.11 6.57
N SER A 25 -0.46 -10.05 5.71
CA SER A 25 0.15 -11.31 6.14
C SER A 25 1.68 -11.25 6.17
N SER A 26 2.28 -10.49 5.26
CA SER A 26 3.73 -10.31 5.20
C SER A 26 4.09 -8.93 4.64
N CYS A 27 5.25 -8.44 5.04
CA CYS A 27 5.86 -7.22 4.53
C CYS A 27 7.35 -7.45 4.28
N THR A 28 7.87 -6.97 3.16
CA THR A 28 9.32 -6.88 2.97
C THR A 28 9.90 -5.73 3.80
N GLY A 29 11.22 -5.73 3.99
CA GLY A 29 11.92 -4.51 4.42
C GLY A 29 11.75 -3.38 3.40
N VAL A 30 12.00 -2.15 3.84
CA VAL A 30 12.01 -0.98 2.97
C VAL A 30 13.31 -1.00 2.14
N LEU A 31 13.17 -0.98 0.82
CA LEU A 31 14.28 -1.01 -0.13
C LEU A 31 14.27 0.27 -0.97
N PRO A 32 15.44 0.83 -1.31
CA PRO A 32 15.52 1.93 -2.26
C PRO A 32 15.31 1.41 -3.70
N GLN A 33 14.30 1.93 -4.38
CA GLN A 33 14.05 1.70 -5.80
C GLN A 33 14.47 2.91 -6.62
N LEU A 34 15.03 2.65 -7.80
CA LEU A 34 15.33 3.67 -8.79
C LEU A 34 14.04 4.31 -9.30
N SER A 35 13.90 5.64 -9.20
CA SER A 35 12.74 6.40 -9.70
C SER A 35 13.08 7.14 -11.00
N MET A 36 14.10 8.01 -10.92
CA MET A 36 14.67 8.71 -12.07
C MET A 36 16.15 8.36 -12.18
N VAL A 37 16.52 7.65 -13.23
CA VAL A 37 17.87 7.13 -13.44
C VAL A 37 18.60 7.96 -14.47
N LYS A 38 19.85 8.28 -14.17
CA LYS A 38 20.82 8.76 -15.16
C LYS A 38 21.93 7.74 -15.33
N TYR A 39 22.47 7.67 -16.54
CA TYR A 39 23.55 6.74 -16.87
C TYR A 39 24.79 7.51 -17.33
N ASN A 40 25.98 7.04 -16.97
CA ASN A 40 27.24 7.55 -17.50
C ASN A 40 27.69 6.68 -18.66
N CYS A 41 28.08 7.30 -19.77
CA CYS A 41 28.71 6.60 -20.88
C CYS A 41 30.20 6.42 -20.62
N ASN A 42 30.66 5.17 -20.49
CA ASN A 42 32.08 4.88 -20.18
C ASN A 42 33.07 5.28 -21.29
N LYS A 43 32.58 5.60 -22.50
CA LYS A 43 33.45 6.00 -23.63
C LYS A 43 33.73 7.49 -23.68
N CYS A 44 32.76 8.33 -23.32
CA CYS A 44 32.86 9.79 -23.43
C CYS A 44 32.59 10.53 -22.10
N ASN A 45 32.27 9.80 -21.03
CA ASN A 45 31.89 10.34 -19.72
C ASN A 45 30.69 11.28 -19.74
N PHE A 46 29.87 11.24 -20.80
CA PHE A 46 28.65 12.01 -20.90
C PHE A 46 27.53 11.37 -20.06
N VAL A 47 26.76 12.22 -19.37
CA VAL A 47 25.61 11.80 -18.56
C VAL A 47 24.34 11.75 -19.42
N LEU A 48 23.74 10.57 -19.49
CA LEU A 48 22.52 10.24 -20.22
C LEU A 48 21.31 10.33 -19.30
N GLY A 49 20.21 10.83 -19.83
CA GLY A 49 18.92 10.84 -19.15
C GLY A 49 18.33 12.26 -19.05
N PRO A 50 17.28 12.44 -18.22
CA PRO A 50 16.73 11.48 -17.25
C PRO A 50 15.87 10.37 -17.88
N PHE A 51 15.94 9.15 -17.33
CA PHE A 51 15.03 8.05 -17.64
C PHE A 51 14.15 7.73 -16.43
N PHE A 52 12.83 7.65 -16.63
CA PHE A 52 11.90 7.24 -15.58
C PHE A 52 11.75 5.73 -15.57
N GLN A 53 12.01 5.14 -14.40
CA GLN A 53 12.00 3.70 -14.25
C GLN A 53 10.58 3.22 -13.99
N SER A 54 10.01 2.48 -14.95
CA SER A 54 8.73 1.80 -14.72
C SER A 54 8.91 0.61 -13.77
N GLN A 55 7.86 0.26 -13.02
CA GLN A 55 7.91 -0.86 -12.08
C GLN A 55 8.10 -2.23 -12.76
N ASN A 56 7.82 -2.32 -14.06
CA ASN A 56 7.73 -3.59 -14.77
C ASN A 56 8.96 -3.92 -15.63
N GLN A 57 9.74 -2.91 -16.03
CA GLN A 57 10.85 -3.13 -16.95
C GLN A 57 11.98 -2.14 -16.71
N GLU A 58 13.19 -2.68 -16.60
CA GLU A 58 14.45 -1.91 -16.54
C GLU A 58 14.62 -1.09 -17.83
N VAL A 59 14.66 0.24 -17.69
CA VAL A 59 14.84 1.17 -18.82
C VAL A 59 16.33 1.36 -19.04
N LYS A 60 16.86 0.83 -20.14
CA LYS A 60 18.27 1.02 -20.52
C LYS A 60 18.39 1.98 -21.70
N PRO A 61 19.37 2.88 -21.70
CA PRO A 61 19.65 3.72 -22.86
C PRO A 61 20.09 2.86 -24.05
N GLY A 62 19.60 3.17 -25.25
CA GLY A 62 19.96 2.45 -26.48
C GLY A 62 21.29 2.92 -27.08
N SER A 63 21.51 4.22 -27.17
CA SER A 63 22.74 4.81 -27.69
C SER A 63 23.08 6.13 -27.00
N CYS A 64 24.37 6.47 -26.95
CA CYS A 64 24.83 7.75 -26.47
C CYS A 64 24.60 8.84 -27.53
N PRO A 65 24.00 10.00 -27.19
CA PRO A 65 23.78 11.07 -28.15
C PRO A 65 25.09 11.77 -28.59
N GLU A 66 26.13 11.75 -27.75
CA GLU A 66 27.42 12.37 -28.05
C GLU A 66 28.32 11.45 -28.91
N CYS A 67 28.67 10.27 -28.39
CA CYS A 67 29.62 9.39 -29.07
C CYS A 67 28.99 8.29 -29.94
N GLN A 68 27.64 8.27 -30.05
CA GLN A 68 26.86 7.26 -30.77
C GLN A 68 27.16 5.80 -30.38
N SER A 69 27.83 5.59 -29.25
CA SER A 69 28.15 4.26 -28.77
C SER A 69 26.91 3.59 -28.17
N GLN A 70 26.80 2.28 -28.34
CA GLN A 70 25.72 1.46 -27.77
C GLN A 70 26.05 0.95 -26.35
N GLY A 71 26.98 1.60 -25.65
CA GLY A 71 27.43 1.23 -24.31
C GLY A 71 28.89 0.74 -24.27
N PRO A 72 29.36 0.31 -23.08
CA PRO A 72 28.59 0.09 -21.85
C PRO A 72 28.15 1.39 -21.15
N PHE A 73 27.03 1.31 -20.44
CA PHE A 73 26.44 2.39 -19.65
C PHE A 73 26.37 1.96 -18.20
N GLU A 74 26.82 2.82 -17.29
CA GLU A 74 26.78 2.58 -15.84
C GLU A 74 25.80 3.55 -15.17
N ILE A 75 25.16 3.15 -14.09
CA ILE A 75 24.22 4.03 -13.38
C ILE A 75 25.02 5.14 -12.68
N ASN A 76 24.62 6.38 -12.91
CA ASN A 76 25.17 7.52 -12.19
C ASN A 76 24.52 7.59 -10.80
N MET A 77 25.27 7.21 -9.76
CA MET A 77 24.77 7.20 -8.38
C MET A 77 24.56 8.60 -7.78
N GLU A 78 25.19 9.64 -8.34
CA GLU A 78 25.15 11.00 -7.82
C GLU A 78 23.89 11.76 -8.27
N GLU A 79 23.48 11.59 -9.53
CA GLU A 79 22.36 12.31 -10.13
C GLU A 79 21.06 11.49 -10.26
N THR A 80 21.06 10.25 -9.76
CA THR A 80 19.90 9.37 -9.76
C THR A 80 19.04 9.61 -8.52
N VAL A 81 17.72 9.67 -8.72
CA VAL A 81 16.74 9.83 -7.64
C VAL A 81 16.17 8.46 -7.28
N TYR A 82 16.25 8.16 -5.98
CA TYR A 82 15.70 6.95 -5.38
C TYR A 82 14.36 7.25 -4.71
N GLN A 83 13.49 6.24 -4.65
CA GLN A 83 12.25 6.25 -3.88
C GLN A 83 12.17 5.02 -3.00
N ASN A 84 11.49 5.13 -1.87
CA ASN A 84 11.25 3.96 -1.02
C ASN A 84 10.27 3.01 -1.72
N TYR A 85 10.56 1.72 -1.59
CA TYR A 85 9.75 0.63 -2.10
C TYR A 85 9.55 -0.41 -1.02
N GLN A 86 8.32 -0.89 -0.89
CA GLN A 86 7.98 -2.00 0.00
C GLN A 86 6.90 -2.85 -0.67
N ARG A 87 7.03 -4.18 -0.57
CA ARG A 87 6.00 -5.12 -1.01
C ARG A 87 5.33 -5.72 0.20
N ILE A 88 4.00 -5.73 0.18
CA ILE A 88 3.17 -6.37 1.19
C ILE A 88 2.29 -7.44 0.53
N THR A 89 1.94 -8.47 1.30
CA THR A 89 0.91 -9.42 0.90
C THR A 89 -0.32 -9.18 1.75
N ILE A 90 -1.45 -8.90 1.10
CA ILE A 90 -2.76 -8.74 1.73
C ILE A 90 -3.58 -10.02 1.54
N GLN A 91 -4.18 -10.50 2.62
CA GLN A 91 -4.99 -11.71 2.66
C GLN A 91 -6.42 -11.38 3.09
N GLU A 92 -7.40 -12.17 2.65
CA GLU A 92 -8.78 -12.02 3.08
C GLU A 92 -8.92 -12.16 4.60
N SER A 93 -9.71 -11.26 5.22
CA SER A 93 -10.00 -11.31 6.66
C SER A 93 -10.69 -12.64 7.01
N PRO A 94 -10.21 -13.40 8.01
CA PRO A 94 -10.75 -14.72 8.35
C PRO A 94 -12.27 -14.74 8.57
N GLY A 95 -12.82 -13.68 9.19
CA GLY A 95 -14.26 -13.57 9.46
C GLY A 95 -15.15 -13.44 8.21
N LYS A 96 -14.61 -13.03 7.06
CA LYS A 96 -15.35 -12.93 5.79
C LYS A 96 -15.19 -14.17 4.91
N VAL A 97 -14.29 -15.07 5.26
CA VAL A 97 -14.01 -16.27 4.45
C VAL A 97 -15.08 -17.33 4.75
N ALA A 98 -15.78 -17.79 3.70
CA ALA A 98 -16.74 -18.88 3.80
C ALA A 98 -16.10 -20.13 4.42
N ALA A 99 -16.81 -20.76 5.36
CA ALA A 99 -16.33 -21.93 6.08
C ALA A 99 -15.85 -23.03 5.13
N GLY A 100 -14.66 -23.60 5.42
CA GLY A 100 -14.06 -24.67 4.63
C GLY A 100 -13.34 -24.22 3.35
N ARG A 101 -13.30 -22.92 3.03
CA ARG A 101 -12.49 -22.40 1.90
C ARG A 101 -11.17 -21.80 2.38
N LEU A 102 -10.14 -21.97 1.55
CA LEU A 102 -8.85 -21.33 1.74
C LEU A 102 -8.95 -19.82 1.43
N PRO A 103 -8.39 -18.95 2.29
CA PRO A 103 -8.33 -17.52 2.04
C PRO A 103 -7.44 -17.23 0.83
N ARG A 104 -7.82 -16.25 0.01
CA ARG A 104 -6.98 -15.77 -1.08
C ARG A 104 -6.11 -14.61 -0.61
N SER A 105 -4.96 -14.46 -1.26
CA SER A 105 -4.05 -13.34 -1.06
C SER A 105 -3.69 -12.67 -2.38
N LYS A 106 -3.27 -11.40 -2.28
CA LYS A 106 -2.71 -10.61 -3.37
C LYS A 106 -1.54 -9.79 -2.84
N ASP A 107 -0.60 -9.50 -3.72
CA ASP A 107 0.49 -8.60 -3.38
C ASP A 107 0.11 -7.16 -3.70
N ALA A 108 0.57 -6.25 -2.86
CA ALA A 108 0.49 -4.82 -3.08
C ALA A 108 1.87 -4.18 -2.93
N ILE A 109 2.10 -3.14 -3.72
CA ILE A 109 3.34 -2.35 -3.73
C ILE A 109 3.04 -1.01 -3.10
N LEU A 110 3.83 -0.66 -2.07
CA LEU A 110 3.83 0.63 -1.41
C LEU A 110 5.05 1.41 -1.87
N LEU A 111 4.87 2.69 -2.17
CA LEU A 111 5.93 3.57 -2.66
C LEU A 111 6.04 4.80 -1.77
N ALA A 112 7.25 5.38 -1.75
CA ALA A 112 7.55 6.67 -1.14
C ALA A 112 7.10 6.79 0.33
N ASP A 113 6.03 7.52 0.59
CA ASP A 113 5.45 7.85 1.90
C ASP A 113 4.52 6.75 2.44
N LEU A 114 4.01 5.87 1.58
CA LEU A 114 3.14 4.76 1.97
C LEU A 114 3.91 3.59 2.61
N VAL A 115 5.24 3.57 2.53
CA VAL A 115 6.05 2.51 3.15
C VAL A 115 5.95 2.60 4.68
N ASP A 116 6.02 1.44 5.34
CA ASP A 116 5.90 1.30 6.80
C ASP A 116 4.57 1.80 7.40
N SER A 117 3.55 2.04 6.56
CA SER A 117 2.20 2.45 6.99
C SER A 117 1.40 1.32 7.65
N CYS A 118 1.79 0.06 7.43
CA CYS A 118 1.10 -1.12 7.96
C CYS A 118 2.09 -2.19 8.40
N LYS A 119 1.69 -2.98 9.41
CA LYS A 119 2.47 -4.10 9.97
C LYS A 119 1.76 -5.44 9.71
N PRO A 120 2.49 -6.57 9.70
CA PRO A 120 1.87 -7.89 9.63
C PRO A 120 0.88 -8.08 10.78
N GLY A 121 -0.34 -8.47 10.44
CA GLY A 121 -1.47 -8.60 11.37
C GLY A 121 -2.47 -7.45 11.31
N ASP A 122 -2.09 -6.29 10.78
CA ASP A 122 -3.00 -5.14 10.69
C ASP A 122 -4.14 -5.42 9.69
N GLU A 123 -5.37 -5.08 10.06
CA GLU A 123 -6.49 -5.05 9.12
C GLU A 123 -6.55 -3.69 8.41
N ILE A 124 -6.44 -3.72 7.08
CA ILE A 124 -6.34 -2.52 6.26
C ILE A 124 -7.41 -2.48 5.17
N GLU A 125 -7.76 -1.27 4.78
CA GLU A 125 -8.43 -0.95 3.54
C GLU A 125 -7.45 -0.29 2.58
N LEU A 126 -7.19 -0.98 1.48
CA LEU A 126 -6.24 -0.58 0.44
C LEU A 126 -7.02 -0.02 -0.75
N THR A 127 -6.71 1.22 -1.13
CA THR A 127 -7.13 1.79 -2.41
C THR A 127 -5.92 1.86 -3.33
N GLY A 128 -6.05 1.33 -4.54
CA GLY A 128 -4.93 1.23 -5.46
C GLY A 128 -5.34 0.78 -6.85
N ILE A 129 -4.38 0.73 -7.77
CA ILE A 129 -4.61 0.33 -9.16
C ILE A 129 -4.30 -1.16 -9.29
N TYR A 130 -5.27 -1.95 -9.79
CA TYR A 130 -5.04 -3.37 -10.04
C TYR A 130 -4.25 -3.56 -11.33
N HIS A 131 -2.96 -3.84 -11.21
CA HIS A 131 -2.03 -3.90 -12.32
C HIS A 131 -1.58 -5.33 -12.61
N ASN A 132 -1.12 -5.58 -13.83
CA ASN A 132 -0.52 -6.85 -14.21
C ASN A 132 0.92 -6.68 -14.69
N ASN A 133 1.78 -7.65 -14.38
CA ASN A 133 3.11 -7.73 -14.95
C ASN A 133 3.25 -9.02 -15.78
N TYR A 134 4.04 -8.93 -16.85
CA TYR A 134 4.43 -10.10 -17.60
C TYR A 134 5.55 -10.81 -16.86
N ASP A 135 5.32 -12.04 -16.46
CA ASP A 135 6.34 -12.88 -15.84
C ASP A 135 6.58 -14.10 -16.74
N GLY A 136 7.77 -14.16 -17.34
CA GLY A 136 8.16 -15.26 -18.21
C GLY A 136 8.19 -16.61 -17.49
N SER A 137 8.43 -16.61 -16.17
CA SER A 137 8.53 -17.84 -15.37
C SER A 137 7.17 -18.52 -15.16
N LEU A 138 6.10 -17.72 -14.99
CA LEU A 138 4.73 -18.21 -14.86
C LEU A 138 4.24 -18.89 -16.15
N ASN A 139 4.73 -18.45 -17.31
CA ASN A 139 4.35 -19.03 -18.60
C ASN A 139 4.93 -20.43 -18.76
N THR A 140 6.17 -20.65 -18.33
CA THR A 140 6.83 -21.96 -18.40
C THR A 140 6.18 -22.97 -17.45
N ALA A 141 5.74 -22.54 -16.27
CA ALA A 141 5.10 -23.42 -15.30
C ALA A 141 3.66 -23.81 -15.67
N ASN A 142 2.90 -22.88 -16.25
CA ASN A 142 1.48 -23.09 -16.54
C ASN A 142 1.20 -23.59 -17.98
N GLY A 143 2.15 -23.43 -18.91
CA GLY A 143 1.99 -23.84 -20.32
C GLY A 143 1.15 -22.91 -21.17
N PHE A 144 0.70 -21.77 -20.62
CA PHE A 144 0.00 -20.69 -21.32
C PHE A 144 0.43 -19.34 -20.74
N PRO A 145 0.28 -18.22 -21.49
CA PRO A 145 0.71 -16.91 -21.01
C PRO A 145 -0.14 -16.45 -19.82
N VAL A 146 0.45 -16.47 -18.63
CA VAL A 146 -0.15 -16.01 -17.36
C VAL A 146 0.59 -14.77 -16.90
N PHE A 147 -0.17 -13.72 -16.65
CA PHE A 147 0.34 -12.50 -16.03
C PHE A 147 0.16 -12.59 -14.52
N ALA A 148 1.18 -12.20 -13.76
CA ALA A 148 1.01 -11.96 -12.34
C ALA A 148 0.27 -10.62 -12.15
N THR A 149 -0.45 -10.51 -11.05
CA THR A 149 -1.28 -9.33 -10.75
C THR A 149 -0.87 -8.76 -9.42
N VAL A 150 -0.72 -7.44 -9.35
CA VAL A 150 -0.27 -6.70 -8.18
C VAL A 150 -1.12 -5.46 -8.01
N ILE A 151 -1.34 -5.02 -6.77
CA ILE A 151 -2.05 -3.77 -6.50
C ILE A 151 -1.03 -2.67 -6.25
N LEU A 152 -1.05 -1.61 -7.05
CA LEU A 152 -0.23 -0.42 -6.80
C LEU A 152 -0.98 0.46 -5.81
N ALA A 153 -0.50 0.52 -4.57
CA ALA A 153 -1.17 1.25 -3.51
C ALA A 153 -1.14 2.76 -3.78
N ASN A 154 -2.27 3.41 -3.54
CA ASN A 154 -2.41 4.86 -3.57
C ASN A 154 -2.83 5.42 -2.21
N HIS A 155 -3.61 4.66 -1.44
CA HIS A 155 -4.05 5.06 -0.11
C HIS A 155 -4.30 3.83 0.75
N ILE A 156 -3.88 3.90 2.01
CA ILE A 156 -4.11 2.84 3.02
C ILE A 156 -4.79 3.46 4.21
N THR A 157 -5.92 2.87 4.61
CA THR A 157 -6.58 3.16 5.87
C THR A 157 -6.48 1.94 6.76
N ARG A 158 -5.92 2.09 7.96
CA ARG A 158 -5.99 1.03 8.98
C ARG A 158 -7.37 1.03 9.60
N ARG A 159 -7.96 -0.15 9.80
CA ARG A 159 -9.25 -0.29 10.51
C ARG A 159 -9.11 -0.25 12.03
N ASP A 160 -7.91 -0.06 12.55
CA ASP A 160 -7.71 0.16 13.98
C ASP A 160 -8.41 1.45 14.43
N GLU A 161 -9.16 1.34 15.52
CA GLU A 161 -9.98 2.41 16.12
C GLU A 161 -9.17 3.67 16.52
N GLY A 162 -7.84 3.62 16.48
CA GLY A 162 -6.94 4.73 16.79
C GLY A 162 -7.01 5.93 15.85
N VAL A 163 -7.62 5.80 14.67
CA VAL A 163 -7.79 6.93 13.73
C VAL A 163 -8.83 7.93 14.23
N ALA A 164 -9.82 7.51 15.02
CA ALA A 164 -10.87 8.41 15.52
C ALA A 164 -10.35 9.51 16.48
N VAL A 165 -9.18 9.32 17.09
CA VAL A 165 -8.55 10.33 17.97
C VAL A 165 -7.78 11.39 17.18
N ALA A 166 -7.36 11.07 15.95
CA ALA A 166 -6.48 11.93 15.14
C ALA A 166 -7.22 13.02 14.36
N GLU A 167 -8.54 12.89 14.16
CA GLU A 167 -9.36 13.84 13.38
C GLU A 167 -10.34 14.66 14.26
N LEU A 168 -9.94 15.00 15.49
CA LEU A 168 -10.73 15.90 16.33
C LEU A 168 -10.76 17.31 15.72
N THR A 169 -11.95 17.81 15.43
CA THR A 169 -12.12 19.20 14.96
C THR A 169 -12.09 20.19 16.12
N ASP A 170 -11.87 21.48 15.82
CA ASP A 170 -11.95 22.54 16.83
C ASP A 170 -13.33 22.60 17.52
N GLU A 171 -14.39 22.19 16.82
CA GLU A 171 -15.74 22.10 17.37
C GLU A 171 -15.86 20.94 18.36
N ASP A 172 -15.27 19.79 18.04
CA ASP A 172 -15.22 18.64 18.95
C ASP A 172 -14.44 18.99 20.22
N VAL A 173 -13.29 19.66 20.09
CA VAL A 173 -12.50 20.11 21.24
C VAL A 173 -13.30 21.08 22.12
N LYS A 174 -14.03 22.03 21.51
CA LYS A 174 -14.92 22.92 22.27
C LYS A 174 -16.03 22.17 22.98
N ALA A 175 -16.63 21.16 22.34
CA ALA A 175 -17.65 20.34 22.95
C ALA A 175 -17.10 19.54 24.14
N ILE A 176 -15.91 18.94 23.99
CA ILE A 176 -15.20 18.23 25.07
C ILE A 176 -14.92 19.17 26.25
N VAL A 177 -14.43 20.39 25.99
CA VAL A 177 -14.14 21.38 27.04
C VAL A 177 -15.41 21.93 27.69
N ALA A 178 -16.53 22.00 26.97
CA ALA A 178 -17.81 22.38 27.55
C ALA A 178 -18.35 21.26 28.46
N LEU A 179 -18.28 20.00 28.01
CA LEU A 179 -18.73 18.83 28.77
C LEU A 179 -17.86 18.55 30.00
N SER A 180 -16.56 18.84 29.93
CA SER A 180 -15.65 18.64 31.08
C SER A 180 -15.96 19.55 32.28
N LYS A 181 -16.73 20.62 32.07
CA LYS A 181 -17.18 21.53 33.13
C LYS A 181 -18.50 21.10 33.78
N ASP A 182 -19.16 20.05 33.27
CA ASP A 182 -20.39 19.52 33.86
C ASP A 182 -20.05 18.79 35.18
N GLU A 183 -20.68 19.20 36.28
CA GLU A 183 -20.47 18.60 37.60
C GLU A 183 -20.86 17.11 37.65
N ARG A 184 -21.75 16.66 36.75
CA ARG A 184 -22.20 15.26 36.66
C ARG A 184 -21.52 14.47 35.53
N ILE A 185 -20.41 14.98 34.99
CA ILE A 185 -19.74 14.33 33.86
C ILE A 185 -19.31 12.89 34.17
N GLY A 186 -18.91 12.61 35.42
CA GLY A 186 -18.53 11.26 35.86
C GLY A 186 -19.68 10.26 35.71
N GLU A 187 -20.85 10.56 36.28
CA GLU A 187 -22.05 9.71 36.17
C GLU A 187 -22.45 9.50 34.71
N ARG A 188 -22.35 10.54 33.87
CA ARG A 188 -22.66 10.46 32.44
C ARG A 188 -21.69 9.54 31.69
N ILE A 189 -20.42 9.52 32.06
CA ILE A 189 -19.42 8.60 31.50
C ILE A 189 -19.70 7.18 31.95
N PHE A 190 -19.94 6.93 33.25
CA PHE A 190 -20.32 5.61 33.76
C PHE A 190 -21.57 5.05 33.09
N ALA A 191 -22.60 5.88 32.93
CA ALA A 191 -23.82 5.51 32.21
C ALA A 191 -23.58 5.22 30.71
N SER A 192 -22.53 5.80 30.12
CA SER A 192 -22.14 5.54 28.73
C SER A 192 -21.31 4.27 28.54
N MET A 193 -20.74 3.72 29.62
CA MET A 193 -19.98 2.47 29.57
C MET A 193 -20.94 1.28 29.59
N ALA A 194 -20.88 0.48 28.52
CA ALA A 194 -21.76 -0.66 28.29
C ALA A 194 -23.24 -0.34 28.57
N PRO A 195 -23.85 0.59 27.81
CA PRO A 195 -25.20 1.12 28.08
C PRO A 195 -26.29 0.05 27.96
N SER A 196 -25.99 -1.05 27.26
CA SER A 196 -26.89 -2.19 27.09
C SER A 196 -26.96 -3.12 28.32
N ILE A 197 -26.03 -2.98 29.28
CA ILE A 197 -26.00 -3.81 30.49
C ILE A 197 -26.58 -2.98 31.64
N TYR A 198 -27.68 -3.46 32.20
CA TYR A 198 -28.30 -2.84 33.37
C TYR A 198 -27.54 -3.17 34.65
N GLY A 199 -27.31 -2.17 35.51
CA GLY A 199 -26.59 -2.32 36.78
C GLY A 199 -25.07 -2.47 36.62
N HIS A 200 -24.44 -3.17 37.57
CA HIS A 200 -22.99 -3.39 37.62
C HIS A 200 -22.13 -2.11 37.65
N GLU A 201 -22.61 -1.07 38.33
CA GLU A 201 -21.91 0.23 38.45
C GLU A 201 -20.52 0.10 39.10
N ASP A 202 -20.30 -0.87 40.00
CA ASP A 202 -18.98 -1.08 40.61
C ASP A 202 -17.93 -1.66 39.65
N ILE A 203 -18.38 -2.29 38.55
CA ILE A 203 -17.52 -2.89 37.52
C ILE A 203 -17.30 -1.91 36.36
N LYS A 204 -18.28 -1.03 36.12
CA LYS A 204 -18.21 0.04 35.12
C LYS A 204 -17.31 1.15 35.62
#